data_AF-A0A925CYT9-F1
#
_entry.id   AF-A0A925CYT9-F1
#
_cell.length_a   1.000
_cell.length_b   1.000
_cell.length_c   1.000
_cell.angle_alpha   90.00
_cell.angle_beta   90.00
_cell.angle_gamma   90.00
#
_symmetry.space_group_name_H-M   'P 1'
#
loop_
_entity.id
_entity.type
_entity.pdbx_description
1 polymer ?
#
loop_
_entity_poly.entity_id
_entity_poly.type
_entity_poly.pdbx_seq_one_letter_code
_entity_poly.pdbx_strand_id
1 'polypeptide(L)'
;MKNLYTSTLLFFVFTAIHAQDITLQLDKYLSKPNTFNGTALVVHHGKVLLHKGYGHMNKVQSNLNDTATIYRIGSITKPFTATVIMKLVENGLLNVDDKLSKYLPNYPEGESITIAQLLSHNSGVKEYLAVKGIQDLAD
;
A
#
# COMPACT_ATOMS: atom_id res chain seq x y z
N MET A 1 19.85 11.15 75.73
CA MET A 1 19.04 12.29 75.28
C MET A 1 19.18 12.41 73.75
N LYS A 2 18.05 12.23 73.07
CA LYS A 2 17.64 12.58 71.69
C LYS A 2 18.70 12.73 70.57
N ASN A 3 18.56 11.84 69.59
CA ASN A 3 19.17 11.80 68.27
C ASN A 3 18.72 12.98 67.39
N LEU A 4 19.57 13.45 66.45
CA LEU A 4 19.14 14.36 65.39
C LEU A 4 19.90 14.09 64.08
N TYR A 5 19.42 13.10 63.32
CA TYR A 5 19.72 12.96 61.89
C TYR A 5 18.64 13.73 61.13
N THR A 6 18.93 14.95 60.68
CA THR A 6 18.05 15.70 59.77
C THR A 6 18.14 15.09 58.37
N SER A 7 17.17 14.24 58.08
CA SER A 7 16.87 13.65 56.78
C SER A 7 16.33 14.73 55.83
N THR A 8 17.11 15.13 54.83
CA THR A 8 16.59 15.90 53.70
C THR A 8 15.89 14.94 52.76
N LEU A 9 14.57 14.83 52.88
CA LEU A 9 13.72 14.03 52.01
C LEU A 9 13.71 14.66 50.60
N LEU A 10 14.49 14.09 49.68
CA LEU A 10 14.48 14.46 48.26
C LEU A 10 13.16 13.96 47.64
N PHE A 11 12.17 14.86 47.51
CA PHE A 11 10.91 14.56 46.84
C PHE A 11 11.14 14.55 45.32
N PHE A 12 11.55 13.40 44.78
CA PHE A 12 11.66 13.19 43.34
C PHE A 12 10.23 13.03 42.79
N VAL A 13 9.61 14.13 42.37
CA VAL A 13 8.36 14.08 41.59
C VAL A 13 8.71 13.42 40.27
N PHE A 14 8.41 12.12 40.17
CA PHE A 14 8.52 11.37 38.93
C PHE A 14 7.39 11.83 38.02
N THR A 15 7.62 12.88 37.23
CA THR A 15 6.74 13.17 36.11
C THR A 15 6.89 12.03 35.12
N ALA A 16 5.92 11.13 35.08
CA ALA A 16 5.81 10.14 34.04
C ALA A 16 5.67 10.90 32.71
N ILE A 17 6.75 10.97 31.94
CA ILE A 17 6.70 11.37 30.54
C ILE A 17 5.78 10.35 29.87
N HIS A 18 4.54 10.73 29.59
CA HIS A 18 3.64 9.95 28.77
C HIS A 18 4.21 9.96 27.34
N ALA A 19 5.05 8.97 27.04
CA ALA A 19 5.34 8.64 25.66
C ALA A 19 3.99 8.33 24.99
N GLN A 20 3.65 9.09 23.96
CA GLN A 20 2.44 8.87 23.19
C GLN A 20 2.53 7.47 22.56
N ASP A 21 1.63 6.56 22.94
CA ASP A 21 1.60 5.23 22.35
C ASP A 21 1.07 5.34 20.90
N ILE A 22 2.00 5.36 19.96
CA ILE A 22 1.70 5.46 18.52
C ILE A 22 0.77 4.35 18.04
N THR A 23 0.86 3.14 18.62
CA THR A 23 -0.05 2.04 18.28
C THR A 23 -1.48 2.38 18.70
N LEU A 24 -1.67 2.88 19.92
CA LEU A 24 -2.98 3.33 20.39
C LEU A 24 -3.54 4.49 19.54
N GLN A 25 -2.68 5.43 19.14
CA GLN A 25 -3.10 6.55 18.29
C GLN A 25 -3.55 6.10 16.90
N LEU A 26 -2.80 5.19 16.28
CA LEU A 26 -3.14 4.60 14.98
C LEU A 26 -4.47 3.87 15.06
N ASP A 27 -4.64 3.01 16.07
CA ASP A 27 -5.89 2.26 16.24
C ASP A 27 -7.08 3.18 16.50
N LYS A 28 -6.91 4.19 17.37
CA LYS A 28 -7.94 5.20 17.65
C LYS A 28 -8.31 6.00 16.40
N TYR A 29 -7.34 6.35 15.57
CA TYR A 29 -7.59 7.09 14.33
C TYR A 29 -8.37 6.26 13.32
N LEU A 30 -7.93 5.03 13.05
CA LEU A 30 -8.53 4.14 12.06
C LEU A 30 -9.90 3.58 12.51
N SER A 31 -10.14 3.49 13.82
CA SER A 31 -11.44 3.05 14.37
C SER A 31 -12.54 4.12 14.32
N LYS A 32 -12.23 5.35 13.94
CA LYS A 32 -13.24 6.41 13.84
C LYS A 32 -14.29 6.05 12.77
N PRO A 33 -15.59 6.24 13.06
CA PRO A 33 -16.65 6.01 12.08
C PRO A 33 -16.37 6.77 10.78
N ASN A 34 -16.62 6.11 9.64
CA ASN A 34 -16.43 6.65 8.30
C ASN A 34 -14.99 7.14 7.97
N THR A 35 -13.99 6.78 8.78
CA THR A 35 -12.58 7.16 8.51
C THR A 35 -11.87 6.10 7.68
N PHE A 36 -12.03 4.83 8.02
CA PHE A 36 -11.38 3.73 7.31
C PHE A 36 -12.24 2.47 7.31
N ASN A 37 -12.19 1.72 6.20
CA ASN A 37 -12.74 0.38 6.07
C ASN A 37 -11.75 -0.44 5.24
N GLY A 38 -11.23 -1.52 5.82
CA GLY A 38 -10.22 -2.36 5.21
C GLY A 38 -9.25 -2.90 6.27
N THR A 39 -8.10 -3.36 5.83
CA THR A 39 -7.04 -3.90 6.70
C THR A 39 -5.78 -3.05 6.60
N ALA A 40 -5.17 -2.75 7.75
CA ALA A 40 -3.96 -1.93 7.83
C ALA A 40 -2.82 -2.69 8.54
N LEU A 41 -1.64 -2.65 7.92
CA LEU A 41 -0.36 -3.08 8.49
C LEU A 41 0.57 -1.87 8.54
N VAL A 42 1.09 -1.55 9.73
CA VAL A 42 2.09 -0.49 9.94
C VAL A 42 3.33 -1.11 10.55
N VAL A 43 4.46 -0.97 9.87
CA VAL A 43 5.77 -1.47 10.31
C VAL A 43 6.74 -0.30 10.42
N HIS A 44 7.44 -0.20 11.53
CA HIS A 44 8.45 0.83 11.77
C HIS A 44 9.71 0.18 12.35
N HIS A 45 10.86 0.38 11.70
CA HIS A 45 12.13 -0.26 12.05
C HIS A 45 12.00 -1.79 12.24
N GLY A 46 11.30 -2.46 11.32
CA GLY A 46 11.07 -3.91 11.37
C GLY A 46 10.07 -4.37 12.44
N LYS A 47 9.58 -3.48 13.31
CA LYS A 47 8.57 -3.78 14.32
C LYS A 47 7.17 -3.51 13.76
N VAL A 48 6.29 -4.50 13.86
CA VAL A 48 4.86 -4.32 13.61
C VAL A 48 4.27 -3.43 14.71
N LEU A 49 3.80 -2.25 14.33
CA LEU A 49 3.10 -1.31 15.23
C LEU A 49 1.59 -1.52 15.20
N LEU A 50 1.04 -1.97 14.06
CA LEU A 50 -0.38 -2.23 13.87
C LEU A 50 -0.56 -3.32 12.81
N HIS A 51 -1.46 -4.28 13.05
CA HIS A 51 -1.91 -5.24 12.05
C HIS A 51 -3.36 -5.63 12.38
N LYS A 52 -4.34 -4.98 11.74
CA LYS A 52 -5.76 -5.09 12.14
C LYS A 52 -6.71 -4.77 10.98
N GLY A 53 -7.88 -5.43 10.99
CA GLY A 53 -9.02 -5.13 10.12
C GLY A 53 -10.02 -4.16 10.77
N TYR A 54 -10.62 -3.31 9.95
CA TYR A 54 -11.56 -2.25 10.35
C TYR A 54 -12.80 -2.27 9.47
N GLY A 55 -13.98 -2.11 10.08
CA GLY A 55 -15.25 -2.09 9.35
C GLY A 55 -15.64 -3.46 8.78
N HIS A 56 -16.44 -3.44 7.72
CA HIS A 56 -17.07 -4.63 7.14
C HIS A 56 -16.49 -4.96 5.75
N MET A 57 -16.18 -6.23 5.53
CA MET A 57 -15.78 -6.80 4.24
C MET A 57 -16.89 -6.74 3.21
N ASN A 58 -18.13 -6.97 3.65
CA ASN A 58 -19.32 -6.91 2.81
C ASN A 58 -20.40 -6.08 3.52
N LYS A 59 -20.89 -5.04 2.84
CA LYS A 59 -21.96 -4.18 3.37
C LYS A 59 -23.29 -4.92 3.60
N VAL A 60 -23.50 -6.04 2.91
CA VAL A 60 -24.75 -6.82 2.96
C VAL A 60 -24.69 -7.93 4.01
N GLN A 61 -23.52 -8.54 4.22
CA GLN A 61 -23.40 -9.77 5.02
C GLN A 61 -22.78 -9.56 6.42
N SER A 62 -22.55 -8.32 6.86
CA SER A 62 -21.99 -7.98 8.18
C SER A 62 -20.67 -8.67 8.57
N ASN A 63 -19.98 -9.32 7.64
CA ASN A 63 -18.65 -9.89 7.89
C ASN A 63 -17.66 -8.75 8.15
N LEU A 64 -16.93 -8.83 9.26
CA LEU A 64 -15.89 -7.86 9.60
C LEU A 64 -14.64 -8.11 8.75
N ASN A 65 -13.89 -7.04 8.50
CA ASN A 65 -12.54 -7.19 7.98
C ASN A 65 -11.62 -7.76 9.05
N ASP A 66 -10.72 -8.65 8.66
CA ASP A 66 -9.61 -9.13 9.47
C ASP A 66 -8.29 -9.05 8.69
N THR A 67 -7.21 -9.53 9.30
CA THR A 67 -5.87 -9.51 8.70
C THR A 67 -5.72 -10.42 7.48
N ALA A 68 -6.68 -11.31 7.24
CA ALA A 68 -6.70 -12.25 6.12
C ALA A 68 -7.69 -11.85 5.02
N THR A 69 -8.48 -10.79 5.20
CA THR A 69 -9.39 -10.29 4.16
C THR A 69 -8.65 -10.00 2.85
N ILE A 70 -9.21 -10.50 1.74
CA ILE A 70 -8.69 -10.29 0.39
C ILE A 70 -9.39 -9.10 -0.26
N TYR A 71 -8.61 -8.24 -0.93
CA TYR A 71 -9.10 -7.04 -1.64
C TYR A 71 -8.62 -7.00 -3.09
N ARG A 72 -9.38 -6.32 -3.95
CA ARG A 72 -8.87 -5.88 -5.26
C ARG A 72 -7.90 -4.72 -5.04
N ILE A 73 -6.62 -4.92 -5.37
CA ILE A 73 -5.55 -3.94 -5.13
C ILE A 73 -5.30 -2.96 -6.29
N GLY A 74 -6.04 -3.10 -7.39
CA GLY A 74 -6.00 -2.19 -8.53
C GLY A 74 -4.59 -2.00 -9.10
N SER A 75 -4.16 -0.74 -9.28
CA SER A 75 -2.86 -0.42 -9.88
C SER A 75 -1.64 -0.92 -9.10
N ILE A 76 -1.80 -1.38 -7.84
CA ILE A 76 -0.72 -2.07 -7.12
C ILE A 76 -0.31 -3.37 -7.85
N THR A 77 -1.16 -3.91 -8.73
CA THR A 77 -0.82 -5.04 -9.62
C THR A 77 0.26 -4.69 -10.65
N LYS A 78 0.43 -3.42 -11.07
CA LYS A 78 1.36 -3.04 -12.15
C LYS A 78 2.83 -3.41 -11.86
N PRO A 79 3.40 -3.11 -10.66
CA PRO A 79 4.74 -3.59 -10.29
C PRO A 79 4.92 -5.10 -10.38
N PHE A 80 3.88 -5.91 -10.10
CA PHE A 80 3.96 -7.36 -10.26
C PHE A 80 4.10 -7.74 -11.74
N THR A 81 3.30 -7.14 -12.62
CA THR A 81 3.43 -7.33 -14.07
C THR A 81 4.81 -6.89 -14.57
N ALA A 82 5.30 -5.73 -14.12
CA ALA A 82 6.65 -5.26 -14.45
C ALA A 82 7.72 -6.25 -13.99
N THR A 83 7.59 -6.83 -12.80
CA THR A 83 8.50 -7.86 -12.29
C THR A 83 8.50 -9.10 -13.19
N VAL A 84 7.33 -9.58 -13.62
CA VAL A 84 7.24 -10.71 -14.56
C VAL A 84 7.93 -10.37 -15.88
N ILE A 85 7.75 -9.16 -16.41
CA ILE A 85 8.44 -8.70 -17.63
C ILE A 85 9.95 -8.71 -17.42
N MET A 86 10.46 -8.18 -16.31
CA MET A 86 11.90 -8.19 -16.01
C MET A 86 12.45 -9.61 -15.86
N LYS A 87 11.69 -10.56 -15.30
CA LYS A 87 12.10 -11.98 -15.28
C LYS A 87 12.20 -12.59 -16.69
N LEU A 88 11.36 -12.16 -17.63
CA LEU A 88 11.46 -12.58 -19.03
C LEU A 88 12.70 -11.98 -19.69
N VAL A 89 13.07 -10.74 -19.34
CA VAL A 89 14.33 -10.10 -19.77
C VAL A 89 15.55 -10.86 -19.26
N GLU A 90 15.57 -11.19 -17.96
CA GLU A 90 16.64 -11.97 -17.34
C GLU A 90 16.83 -13.34 -18.02
N ASN A 91 15.73 -13.98 -18.44
CA ASN A 91 15.76 -15.25 -19.15
C ASN A 91 16.06 -15.12 -20.66
N GLY A 92 16.29 -13.90 -21.17
CA GLY A 92 16.55 -13.65 -22.59
C GLY A 92 15.35 -13.90 -23.51
N LEU A 93 14.13 -13.95 -22.97
CA LEU A 93 12.90 -14.22 -23.73
C LEU A 93 12.30 -12.96 -24.37
N LEU A 94 12.63 -11.79 -23.85
CA LEU A 94 12.30 -10.49 -24.43
C LEU A 94 13.37 -9.45 -24.05
N ASN A 95 13.39 -8.32 -24.75
CA ASN A 95 14.19 -7.16 -24.37
C ASN A 95 13.28 -5.95 -24.14
N VAL A 96 13.60 -5.08 -23.17
CA VAL A 96 12.82 -3.86 -22.91
C VAL A 96 12.87 -2.87 -24.07
N ASP A 97 13.91 -2.95 -24.90
CA ASP A 97 14.06 -2.15 -26.12
C ASP A 97 13.33 -2.73 -27.34
N ASP A 98 12.72 -3.93 -27.19
CA ASP A 98 11.89 -4.49 -28.25
C ASP A 98 10.75 -3.54 -28.61
N LYS A 99 10.46 -3.45 -29.91
CA LYS A 99 9.29 -2.73 -30.42
C LYS A 99 8.01 -3.46 -30.08
N LEU A 100 6.95 -2.72 -29.80
CA LEU A 100 5.63 -3.29 -29.50
C LEU A 100 5.11 -4.13 -30.67
N SER A 101 5.39 -3.73 -31.90
CA SER A 101 5.03 -4.44 -33.13
C SER A 101 5.57 -5.89 -33.19
N LYS A 102 6.68 -6.19 -32.51
CA LYS A 102 7.20 -7.57 -32.38
C LYS A 102 6.19 -8.51 -31.71
N TYR A 103 5.38 -7.99 -30.79
CA TYR A 103 4.40 -8.76 -30.00
C TYR A 103 2.96 -8.51 -30.45
N LEU A 104 2.67 -7.31 -30.97
CA LEU A 104 1.36 -6.88 -31.46
C LEU A 104 1.53 -6.25 -32.85
N PRO A 105 1.68 -7.05 -33.93
CA PRO A 105 2.05 -6.55 -35.25
C PRO A 105 1.02 -5.61 -35.89
N ASN A 106 -0.25 -5.70 -35.46
CA ASN A 106 -1.33 -4.86 -35.96
C ASN A 106 -1.61 -3.62 -35.09
N TYR A 107 -0.77 -3.36 -34.08
CA TYR A 107 -0.94 -2.20 -33.21
C TYR A 107 -0.50 -0.91 -33.94
N PRO A 108 -1.35 0.12 -34.03
CA PRO A 108 -0.97 1.39 -34.67
C PRO A 108 0.27 2.00 -34.02
N GLU A 109 1.22 2.46 -34.84
CA GLU A 109 2.49 3.04 -34.36
C GLU A 109 3.35 2.09 -33.49
N GLY A 110 3.11 0.77 -33.55
CA GLY A 110 3.83 -0.22 -32.72
C GLY A 110 5.36 -0.24 -32.91
N GLU A 111 5.86 0.21 -34.07
CA GLU A 111 7.30 0.38 -34.35
C GLU A 111 7.93 1.57 -33.58
N SER A 112 7.12 2.54 -33.17
CA SER A 112 7.57 3.72 -32.43
C SER A 112 7.61 3.50 -30.91
N ILE A 113 6.91 2.46 -30.42
CA ILE A 113 6.73 2.16 -29.00
C ILE A 113 7.65 1.02 -28.57
N THR A 114 8.37 1.20 -27.46
CA THR A 114 9.14 0.11 -26.81
C THR A 114 8.43 -0.44 -25.59
N ILE A 115 8.80 -1.65 -25.17
CA ILE A 115 8.35 -2.23 -23.90
C ILE A 115 8.76 -1.34 -22.72
N ALA A 116 9.96 -0.75 -22.73
CA ALA A 116 10.42 0.19 -21.71
C ALA A 116 9.47 1.39 -21.55
N GLN A 117 9.01 1.97 -22.66
CA GLN A 117 8.06 3.09 -22.64
C GLN A 117 6.68 2.69 -22.09
N LEU A 118 6.23 1.45 -22.30
CA LEU A 118 5.00 0.94 -21.69
C LEU A 118 5.16 0.78 -20.17
N LEU A 119 6.30 0.22 -19.72
CA LEU A 119 6.61 0.03 -18.30
C LEU A 119 6.74 1.37 -17.55
N SER A 120 7.24 2.41 -18.22
CA SER A 120 7.50 3.72 -17.63
C SER A 120 6.38 4.74 -17.84
N HIS A 121 5.29 4.37 -18.53
CA HIS A 121 4.19 5.28 -18.90
C HIS A 121 4.62 6.43 -19.83
N ASN A 122 5.57 6.19 -20.74
CA ASN A 122 6.05 7.17 -21.75
C ASN A 122 5.72 6.77 -23.20
N SER A 123 4.85 5.78 -23.41
CA SER A 123 4.53 5.27 -24.75
C SER A 123 3.57 6.16 -25.56
N GLY A 124 2.87 7.10 -24.92
CA GLY A 124 1.82 7.90 -25.56
C GLY A 124 0.53 7.13 -25.86
N VAL A 125 0.44 5.85 -25.45
CA VAL A 125 -0.80 5.06 -25.57
C VAL A 125 -1.89 5.70 -24.71
N LYS A 126 -3.05 5.94 -25.31
CA LYS A 126 -4.19 6.57 -24.63
C LYS A 126 -4.75 5.66 -23.54
N GLU A 127 -5.15 6.27 -22.44
CA GLU A 127 -5.91 5.60 -21.38
C GLU A 127 -7.22 5.07 -21.97
N TYR A 128 -7.40 3.74 -21.91
CA TYR A 128 -8.55 3.06 -22.50
C TYR A 128 -9.84 3.43 -21.79
N LEU A 129 -9.77 3.70 -20.48
CA LEU A 129 -10.92 4.24 -19.77
C LEU A 129 -11.30 5.58 -20.36
N ALA A 130 -10.39 6.47 -20.77
CA ALA A 130 -10.79 7.77 -21.35
C ALA A 130 -11.45 7.68 -22.74
N VAL A 131 -11.62 6.48 -23.31
CA VAL A 131 -12.24 6.27 -24.62
C VAL A 131 -13.76 6.13 -24.46
N LYS A 132 -14.50 7.03 -25.12
CA LYS A 132 -15.97 7.03 -25.14
C LYS A 132 -16.52 5.67 -25.56
N GLY A 133 -17.42 5.11 -24.74
CA GLY A 133 -18.08 3.81 -24.98
C GLY A 133 -17.35 2.60 -24.38
N ILE A 134 -16.12 2.75 -23.88
CA ILE A 134 -15.43 1.70 -23.10
C ILE A 134 -15.75 1.81 -21.62
N GLN A 135 -15.99 3.03 -21.10
CA GLN A 135 -16.41 3.25 -19.71
C GLN A 135 -17.58 2.33 -19.29
N ASP A 136 -18.57 2.20 -20.18
CA ASP A 136 -19.82 1.48 -19.91
C ASP A 136 -19.63 -0.05 -19.81
N LEU A 137 -18.44 -0.57 -20.14
CA LEU A 137 -18.09 -2.00 -20.07
C LEU A 137 -17.27 -2.36 -18.82
N ALA A 138 -16.80 -1.36 -18.07
CA ALA A 138 -15.87 -1.55 -16.96
C ALA A 138 -16.55 -1.60 -15.57
N ASP A 139 -17.85 -1.28 -15.53
CA ASP A 139 -18.72 -1.31 -14.34
C ASP A 139 -19.63 -2.56 -14.34
#